data_AF-A0A5B1QDH5-F1
#
_entry.id   AF-A0A5B1QDH5-F1
#
_cell.length_a   1.000
_cell.length_b   1.000
_cell.length_c   1.000
_cell.angle_alpha   90.00
_cell.angle_beta   90.00
_cell.angle_gamma   90.00
#
_symmetry.space_group_name_H-M   'P 1'
#
loop_
_entity.id
_entity.type
_entity.pdbx_description
1 polymer ?
#
loop_
_entity_poly.entity_id
_entity_poly.type
_entity_poly.pdbx_seq_one_letter_code
_entity_poly.pdbx_strand_id
1 'polypeptide(L)'
;MSKADERGHTFSDKPKPIPDTGWRGQPPVPSSAGGESEPDYMHKPPYYWTSEGDLFQPQYKSRCWCGNVEFEVHGDPLDAKYCHCTQCQSLHGAPFQWAVIFPKTSVRLVNNIDESLHFFSTETGTSAHHVPCKISCNTCRAPLFDEGRNTVLAYPSSFHFPPRQPVPHNFQPSCHIFYSARIMDVVDGKCVHAHVPLLFRVPGSAYIHVAFTCRPKWAGHKGHSELVDESTIISTTSDI
;
A
#
# COMPACT_ATOMS: atom_id res chain seq x y z
N MET A 1 -10.23 -27.67 23.70
CA MET A 1 -9.18 -27.71 22.67
C MET A 1 -9.83 -27.38 21.33
N SER A 2 -9.96 -26.09 21.01
CA SER A 2 -10.53 -25.65 19.75
C SER A 2 -9.51 -25.82 18.63
N LYS A 3 -9.89 -26.51 17.56
CA LYS A 3 -9.05 -26.69 16.36
C LYS A 3 -8.62 -25.33 15.84
N ALA A 4 -7.33 -25.13 15.70
CA ALA A 4 -6.78 -24.01 14.95
C ALA A 4 -7.27 -24.10 13.51
N ASP A 5 -7.67 -22.96 12.97
CA ASP A 5 -8.13 -22.78 11.61
C ASP A 5 -6.98 -23.09 10.64
N GLU A 6 -7.04 -24.26 9.98
CA GLU A 6 -6.09 -24.75 8.98
C GLU A 6 -6.25 -24.07 7.60
N ARG A 7 -6.83 -22.87 7.52
CA ARG A 7 -6.86 -22.08 6.28
C ARG A 7 -5.50 -21.44 6.04
N GLY A 8 -4.54 -22.27 5.62
CA GLY A 8 -3.27 -21.82 5.07
C GLY A 8 -3.52 -20.79 3.96
N HIS A 9 -2.89 -19.63 4.07
CA HIS A 9 -2.96 -18.58 3.06
C HIS A 9 -2.32 -19.09 1.75
N THR A 10 -3.16 -19.49 0.80
CA THR A 10 -2.73 -19.66 -0.58
C THR A 10 -2.55 -18.26 -1.17
N PHE A 11 -1.32 -17.79 -1.20
CA PHE A 11 -0.93 -16.63 -1.99
C PHE A 11 -1.32 -16.90 -3.44
N SER A 12 -2.22 -16.09 -3.99
CA SER A 12 -2.44 -16.09 -5.43
C SER A 12 -1.33 -15.24 -6.05
N ASP A 13 -0.39 -15.88 -6.74
CA ASP A 13 0.66 -15.20 -7.52
C ASP A 13 0.09 -14.39 -8.70
N LYS A 14 -1.22 -14.53 -8.99
CA LYS A 14 -1.88 -13.76 -10.04
C LYS A 14 -2.22 -12.35 -9.53
N PRO A 15 -1.81 -11.29 -10.26
CA PRO A 15 -2.24 -9.93 -9.98
C PRO A 15 -3.76 -9.84 -9.91
N LYS A 16 -4.28 -9.14 -8.90
CA LYS A 16 -5.72 -8.86 -8.83
C LYS A 16 -6.09 -7.90 -9.98
N PRO A 17 -7.25 -8.07 -10.62
CA PRO A 17 -7.71 -7.14 -11.63
C PRO A 17 -7.94 -5.75 -11.03
N ILE A 18 -7.64 -4.72 -11.81
CA ILE A 18 -7.98 -3.34 -11.46
C ILE A 18 -9.50 -3.19 -11.58
N PRO A 19 -10.23 -2.70 -10.55
CA PRO A 19 -11.67 -2.48 -10.65
C PRO A 19 -12.01 -1.50 -11.78
N ASP A 20 -13.10 -1.76 -12.52
CA ASP A 20 -13.64 -0.76 -13.46
C ASP A 20 -14.37 0.31 -12.68
N THR A 21 -13.74 1.47 -12.59
CA THR A 21 -14.28 2.62 -11.85
C THR A 21 -15.00 3.61 -12.76
N GLY A 22 -15.21 3.28 -14.04
CA GLY A 22 -15.75 4.20 -15.04
C GLY A 22 -14.76 5.29 -15.46
N TRP A 23 -13.50 5.20 -15.05
CA TRP A 23 -12.45 6.10 -15.52
C TRP A 23 -11.98 5.67 -16.92
N ARG A 24 -11.82 6.64 -17.83
CA ARG A 24 -11.48 6.41 -19.25
C ARG A 24 -10.27 7.21 -19.71
N GLY A 25 -9.26 7.36 -18.84
CA GLY A 25 -8.05 8.09 -19.17
C GLY A 25 -8.12 9.60 -18.91
N GLN A 26 -9.29 10.15 -18.58
CA GLN A 26 -9.49 11.58 -18.34
C GLN A 26 -10.26 11.83 -17.03
N PRO A 27 -9.83 12.79 -16.20
CA PRO A 27 -8.54 13.48 -16.30
C PRO A 27 -7.38 12.49 -16.07
N PRO A 28 -6.15 12.78 -16.55
CA PRO A 28 -5.03 11.85 -16.40
C PRO A 28 -4.76 11.57 -14.92
N VAL A 29 -4.33 10.35 -14.61
CA VAL A 29 -3.82 10.04 -13.28
C VAL A 29 -2.57 10.90 -13.04
N PRO A 30 -2.48 11.61 -11.90
CA PRO A 30 -1.32 12.42 -11.55
C PRO A 30 -0.06 11.57 -11.53
N SER A 31 0.95 12.10 -12.21
CA SER A 31 2.37 11.74 -12.16
C SER A 31 2.86 10.47 -12.86
N SER A 32 3.72 10.73 -13.85
CA SER A 32 4.98 10.00 -14.06
C SER A 32 6.22 10.77 -13.54
N ALA A 33 6.15 12.10 -13.32
CA ALA A 33 7.30 12.95 -12.97
C ALA A 33 7.31 13.50 -11.52
N GLY A 34 6.16 13.56 -10.82
CA GLY A 34 6.03 14.24 -9.51
C GLY A 34 6.22 15.76 -9.60
N GLY A 35 6.14 16.48 -8.47
CA GLY A 35 6.40 17.93 -8.42
C GLY A 35 5.26 18.82 -7.93
N GLU A 36 5.61 19.96 -7.31
CA GLU A 36 4.72 21.12 -7.12
C GLU A 36 4.27 21.74 -8.45
N SER A 37 4.91 21.32 -9.54
CA SER A 37 4.67 21.77 -10.91
C SER A 37 3.49 21.08 -11.58
N GLU A 38 2.88 20.05 -10.98
CA GLU A 38 1.69 19.43 -11.56
C GLU A 38 0.48 20.34 -11.31
N PRO A 39 0.00 21.08 -12.33
CA PRO A 39 -1.15 21.93 -12.13
C PRO A 39 -2.37 21.03 -11.91
N ASP A 40 -3.28 21.54 -11.08
CA ASP A 40 -4.63 21.01 -10.97
C ASP A 40 -4.71 19.55 -10.49
N TYR A 41 -3.72 19.08 -9.73
CA TYR A 41 -3.69 17.70 -9.23
C TYR A 41 -4.93 17.36 -8.39
N MET A 42 -5.53 18.35 -7.71
CA MET A 42 -6.77 18.19 -6.94
C MET A 42 -7.99 17.83 -7.81
N HIS A 43 -7.96 18.11 -9.12
CA HIS A 43 -9.00 17.72 -10.07
C HIS A 43 -8.65 16.46 -10.85
N LYS A 44 -7.81 15.60 -10.25
CA LYS A 44 -7.38 14.31 -10.80
C LYS A 44 -7.48 13.21 -9.72
N PRO A 45 -7.53 11.91 -10.08
CA PRO A 45 -7.46 10.82 -9.11
C PRO A 45 -6.20 10.92 -8.23
N PRO A 46 -6.23 10.68 -6.91
CA PRO A 46 -7.33 10.14 -6.10
C PRO A 46 -8.25 11.21 -5.49
N TYR A 47 -8.17 12.46 -5.94
CA TYR A 47 -8.92 13.58 -5.36
C TYR A 47 -10.31 13.69 -6.01
N TYR A 48 -10.39 14.38 -7.14
CA TYR A 48 -11.64 14.60 -7.85
C TYR A 48 -11.56 14.10 -9.30
N TRP A 49 -12.59 13.39 -9.73
CA TRP A 49 -12.82 12.94 -11.11
C TRP A 49 -14.21 12.30 -11.22
N THR A 50 -14.77 12.23 -12.42
CA THR A 50 -16.12 11.70 -12.66
C THR A 50 -16.11 10.27 -13.20
N SER A 51 -17.07 9.46 -12.76
CA SER A 51 -17.25 8.10 -13.28
C SER A 51 -18.10 8.15 -14.53
N GLU A 52 -17.73 7.45 -15.59
CA GLU A 52 -18.69 7.08 -16.62
C GLU A 52 -19.77 6.16 -16.01
N GLY A 53 -21.04 6.44 -16.32
CA GLY A 53 -22.18 5.58 -15.99
C GLY A 53 -22.34 5.23 -14.51
N ASP A 54 -21.85 6.07 -13.59
CA ASP A 54 -21.86 5.83 -12.15
C ASP A 54 -21.27 4.47 -11.73
N LEU A 55 -20.33 3.96 -12.52
CA LEU A 55 -19.61 2.71 -12.23
C LEU A 55 -18.79 2.79 -10.94
N PHE A 56 -18.39 3.98 -10.49
CA PHE A 56 -17.75 4.13 -9.19
C PHE A 56 -18.73 3.85 -8.04
N GLN A 57 -18.61 2.66 -7.44
CA GLN A 57 -19.38 2.24 -6.27
C GLN A 57 -18.48 2.17 -5.02
N PRO A 58 -18.63 3.11 -4.06
CA PRO A 58 -17.88 3.08 -2.81
C PRO A 58 -18.13 1.80 -2.02
N GLN A 59 -17.08 1.03 -1.78
CA GLN A 59 -17.12 -0.16 -0.91
C GLN A 59 -16.60 0.15 0.49
N TYR A 60 -15.65 1.08 0.60
CA TYR A 60 -15.04 1.48 1.86
C TYR A 60 -14.98 2.99 2.03
N LYS A 61 -14.93 3.43 3.30
CA LYS A 61 -14.66 4.82 3.68
C LYS A 61 -13.45 4.88 4.57
N SER A 62 -12.60 5.87 4.32
CA SER A 62 -11.44 6.19 5.13
C SER A 62 -11.51 7.66 5.56
N ARG A 63 -11.37 7.96 6.85
CA ARG A 63 -11.30 9.34 7.34
C ARG A 63 -10.22 9.54 8.38
N CYS A 64 -9.82 10.78 8.56
CA CYS A 64 -8.94 11.15 9.66
C CYS A 64 -9.71 11.10 10.98
N TRP A 65 -9.00 11.08 12.12
CA TRP A 65 -9.64 10.91 13.43
C TRP A 65 -10.73 11.95 13.73
N CYS A 66 -10.52 13.21 13.35
CA CYS A 66 -11.53 14.27 13.55
C CYS A 66 -12.62 14.31 12.47
N GLY A 67 -12.47 13.56 11.37
CA GLY A 67 -13.43 13.49 10.27
C GLY A 67 -13.41 14.63 9.26
N ASN A 68 -12.52 15.62 9.41
CA ASN A 68 -12.39 16.73 8.45
C ASN A 68 -11.99 16.27 7.05
N VAL A 69 -11.22 15.18 6.97
CA VAL A 69 -10.76 14.60 5.71
C VAL A 69 -11.35 13.20 5.58
N GLU A 70 -12.13 12.96 4.53
CA GLU A 70 -12.75 11.66 4.23
C GLU A 70 -12.55 11.31 2.75
N PHE A 71 -12.30 10.03 2.50
CA PHE A 71 -12.16 9.42 1.19
C PHE A 71 -13.11 8.24 1.06
N GLU A 72 -13.62 8.05 -0.15
CA GLU A 72 -14.34 6.85 -0.58
C GLU A 72 -13.44 5.99 -1.45
N VAL A 73 -13.58 4.66 -1.30
CA VAL A 73 -12.74 3.67 -1.99
C VAL A 73 -13.62 2.62 -2.67
N HIS A 74 -13.40 2.42 -3.96
CA HIS A 74 -14.05 1.42 -4.80
C HIS A 74 -13.19 0.14 -4.87
N GLY A 75 -13.82 -0.99 -4.55
CA GLY A 75 -13.26 -2.32 -4.79
C GLY A 75 -12.24 -2.75 -3.74
N ASP A 76 -11.75 -3.98 -3.88
CA ASP A 76 -10.75 -4.55 -2.99
C ASP A 76 -9.33 -4.03 -3.28
N PRO A 77 -8.46 -3.96 -2.25
CA PRO A 77 -7.06 -3.60 -2.47
C PRO A 77 -6.35 -4.64 -3.32
N LEU A 78 -5.45 -4.17 -4.18
CA LEU A 78 -4.59 -5.01 -5.02
C LEU A 78 -3.72 -5.91 -4.15
N ASP A 79 -3.19 -5.35 -3.06
CA ASP A 79 -2.26 -6.02 -2.17
C ASP A 79 -2.12 -5.26 -0.83
N ALA A 80 -1.49 -5.86 0.17
CA ALA A 80 -1.25 -5.27 1.49
C ALA A 80 0.13 -5.68 2.04
N LYS A 81 0.78 -4.78 2.79
CA LYS A 81 2.15 -4.95 3.29
C LYS A 81 2.33 -4.38 4.68
N TYR A 82 3.23 -4.98 5.46
CA TYR A 82 3.84 -4.34 6.62
C TYR A 82 5.20 -3.75 6.22
N CYS A 83 5.34 -2.43 6.33
CA CYS A 83 6.56 -1.69 6.04
C CYS A 83 7.34 -1.39 7.32
N HIS A 84 8.60 -1.83 7.36
CA HIS A 84 9.51 -1.66 8.50
C HIS A 84 10.56 -0.57 8.27
N CYS A 85 10.45 0.26 7.23
CA CYS A 85 11.46 1.30 7.03
C CYS A 85 11.40 2.36 8.15
N THR A 86 12.55 2.96 8.45
CA THR A 86 12.68 3.96 9.53
C THR A 86 11.80 5.19 9.31
N GLN A 87 11.54 5.57 8.04
CA GLN A 87 10.61 6.65 7.72
C GLN A 87 9.18 6.29 8.14
N CYS A 88 8.69 5.09 7.80
CA CYS A 88 7.38 4.63 8.23
C CYS A 88 7.29 4.51 9.75
N GLN A 89 8.34 4.03 10.42
CA GLN A 89 8.37 3.94 11.88
C GLN A 89 8.23 5.31 12.54
N SER A 90 9.05 6.28 12.14
CA SER A 90 9.07 7.63 12.71
C SER A 90 7.80 8.42 12.39
N LEU A 91 7.29 8.35 11.16
CA LEU A 91 6.09 9.09 10.75
C LEU A 91 4.82 8.58 11.44
N HIS A 92 4.75 7.29 11.73
CA HIS A 92 3.58 6.66 12.34
C HIS A 92 3.71 6.48 13.86
N GLY A 93 4.89 6.70 14.43
CA GLY A 93 5.17 6.40 15.83
C GLY A 93 4.92 4.93 16.18
N ALA A 94 5.17 4.03 15.23
CA ALA A 94 4.82 2.60 15.33
C ALA A 94 5.99 1.70 14.88
N PRO A 95 6.09 0.44 15.36
CA PRO A 95 7.18 -0.47 14.96
C PRO A 95 7.23 -0.80 13.46
N PHE A 96 6.09 -0.70 12.78
CA PHE A 96 5.93 -0.84 11.34
C PHE A 96 4.62 -0.18 10.92
N GLN A 97 4.47 0.10 9.63
CA GLN A 97 3.21 0.55 9.07
C GLN A 97 2.53 -0.53 8.21
N TRP A 98 1.23 -0.73 8.41
CA TRP A 98 0.35 -1.47 7.53
C TRP A 98 -0.18 -0.57 6.41
N ALA A 99 0.08 -0.94 5.16
CA ALA A 99 -0.45 -0.25 3.98
C ALA A 99 -1.17 -1.23 3.06
N VAL A 100 -2.31 -0.81 2.53
CA VAL A 100 -3.10 -1.48 1.50
C VAL A 100 -3.04 -0.69 0.19
N ILE A 101 -2.88 -1.36 -0.93
CA ILE A 101 -2.57 -0.74 -2.22
C ILE A 101 -3.84 -0.66 -3.06
N PHE A 102 -4.21 0.54 -3.47
CA PHE A 102 -5.31 0.81 -4.39
C PHE A 102 -4.82 1.55 -5.64
N PRO A 103 -5.44 1.32 -6.81
CA PRO A 103 -5.33 2.25 -7.93
C PRO A 103 -5.77 3.65 -7.51
N LYS A 104 -5.14 4.72 -8.03
CA LYS A 104 -5.60 6.10 -7.74
C LYS A 104 -7.05 6.32 -8.17
N THR A 105 -7.46 5.69 -9.26
CA THR A 105 -8.84 5.74 -9.79
C THR A 105 -9.85 4.97 -8.94
N SER A 106 -9.41 4.22 -7.93
CA SER A 106 -10.29 3.58 -6.95
C SER A 106 -10.54 4.45 -5.73
N VAL A 107 -9.93 5.63 -5.63
CA VAL A 107 -10.02 6.50 -4.45
C VAL A 107 -10.56 7.87 -4.87
N ARG A 108 -11.42 8.45 -4.03
CA ARG A 108 -11.98 9.80 -4.19
C ARG A 108 -12.01 10.55 -2.88
N LEU A 109 -11.58 11.80 -2.88
CA LEU A 109 -11.77 12.73 -1.76
C LEU A 109 -13.24 13.14 -1.73
N VAL A 110 -13.90 12.95 -0.58
CA VAL A 110 -15.30 13.32 -0.39
C VAL A 110 -15.51 14.42 0.65
N ASN A 111 -14.55 14.59 1.57
CA ASN A 111 -14.60 15.67 2.55
C ASN A 111 -13.22 16.28 2.77
N ASN A 112 -13.15 17.60 2.82
CA ASN A 112 -11.93 18.38 3.13
C ASN A 112 -12.30 19.68 3.85
N ILE A 113 -12.85 19.54 5.06
CA ILE A 113 -13.29 20.66 5.89
C ILE A 113 -12.09 21.56 6.22
N ASP A 114 -12.26 22.88 6.12
CA ASP A 114 -11.24 23.88 6.45
C ASP A 114 -9.88 23.64 5.75
N GLU A 115 -9.90 23.05 4.55
CA GLU A 115 -8.69 22.70 3.80
C GLU A 115 -7.72 21.84 4.64
N SER A 116 -8.28 20.94 5.45
CA SER A 116 -7.53 20.11 6.39
C SER A 116 -6.62 19.06 5.74
N LEU A 117 -6.76 18.77 4.44
CA LEU A 117 -5.91 17.83 3.71
C LEU A 117 -4.48 18.38 3.58
N HIS A 118 -3.50 17.62 4.04
CA HIS A 118 -2.09 18.01 4.04
C HIS A 118 -1.23 17.03 3.24
N PHE A 119 -0.22 17.60 2.58
CA PHE A 119 0.76 16.89 1.77
C PHE A 119 2.15 17.10 2.35
N PHE A 120 2.91 16.02 2.48
CA PHE A 120 4.33 16.09 2.84
C PHE A 120 5.18 15.21 1.92
N SER A 121 6.08 15.84 1.16
CA SER A 121 7.02 15.11 0.32
C SER A 121 8.22 14.66 1.12
N THR A 122 8.45 13.35 1.17
CA THR A 122 9.66 12.81 1.79
C THR A 122 10.91 12.97 0.91
N GLU A 123 10.73 13.32 -0.37
CA GLU A 123 11.83 13.54 -1.31
C GLU A 123 12.40 14.96 -1.18
N THR A 124 11.53 15.96 -1.11
CA THR A 124 11.92 17.38 -0.99
C THR A 124 11.95 17.87 0.46
N GLY A 125 11.31 17.15 1.39
CA GLY A 125 11.16 17.57 2.79
C GLY A 125 10.21 18.76 2.96
N THR A 126 9.37 19.06 1.97
CA THR A 126 8.47 20.23 1.96
C THR A 126 7.00 19.84 2.14
N SER A 127 6.22 20.78 2.67
CA SER A 127 4.75 20.67 2.75
C SER A 127 4.12 21.03 1.42
N ALA A 128 4.24 20.13 0.44
CA ALA A 128 3.67 20.31 -0.87
C ALA A 128 3.30 18.97 -1.51
N HIS A 129 2.39 19.03 -2.49
CA HIS A 129 2.08 17.88 -3.33
C HIS A 129 3.25 17.61 -4.27
N HIS A 130 4.05 16.60 -3.94
CA HIS A 130 5.14 16.11 -4.76
C HIS A 130 5.27 14.60 -4.55
N VAL A 131 4.62 13.81 -5.41
CA VAL A 131 4.59 12.36 -5.23
C VAL A 131 5.97 11.70 -5.43
N PRO A 132 6.34 10.68 -4.64
CA PRO A 132 5.55 10.09 -3.55
C PRO A 132 5.45 11.03 -2.33
N CYS A 133 4.23 11.27 -1.85
CA CYS A 133 3.98 12.15 -0.71
C CYS A 133 3.07 11.48 0.33
N LYS A 134 3.20 11.93 1.58
CA LYS A 134 2.37 11.50 2.71
C LYS A 134 1.14 12.38 2.77
N ILE A 135 -0.02 11.75 2.94
CA ILE A 135 -1.30 12.41 3.11
C ILE A 135 -1.75 12.30 4.56
N SER A 136 -2.04 13.45 5.17
CA SER A 136 -2.48 13.54 6.56
C SER A 136 -3.49 14.67 6.77
N CYS A 137 -4.05 14.77 7.97
CA CYS A 137 -4.93 15.87 8.35
C CYS A 137 -4.17 16.96 9.12
N ASN A 138 -4.28 18.23 8.73
CA ASN A 138 -3.68 19.37 9.43
C ASN A 138 -4.27 19.62 10.82
N THR A 139 -5.50 19.20 11.08
CA THR A 139 -6.19 19.39 12.37
C THR A 139 -5.78 18.32 13.39
N CYS A 140 -6.04 17.05 13.10
CA CYS A 140 -5.77 15.96 14.04
C CYS A 140 -4.45 15.24 13.81
N ARG A 141 -3.70 15.59 12.76
CA ARG A 141 -2.42 14.98 12.36
C ARG A 141 -2.49 13.49 12.00
N ALA A 142 -3.69 12.91 11.95
CA ALA A 142 -3.87 11.50 11.60
C ALA A 142 -3.37 11.25 10.16
N PRO A 143 -2.46 10.28 9.96
CA PRO A 143 -2.03 9.86 8.63
C PRO A 143 -3.16 9.05 7.95
N LEU A 144 -3.30 9.22 6.63
CA LEU A 144 -4.37 8.59 5.84
C LEU A 144 -3.83 7.60 4.80
N PHE A 145 -2.87 8.04 4.00
CA PHE A 145 -2.24 7.21 2.98
C PHE A 145 -0.96 7.85 2.44
N ASP A 146 -0.17 7.09 1.67
CA ASP A 146 0.84 7.65 0.77
C ASP A 146 0.28 7.72 -0.64
N GLU A 147 0.38 8.89 -1.27
CA GLU A 147 0.14 9.01 -2.70
C GLU A 147 1.44 8.67 -3.43
N GLY A 148 1.46 7.51 -4.09
CA GLY A 148 2.54 7.10 -4.98
C GLY A 148 2.39 7.73 -6.37
N ARG A 149 3.18 7.23 -7.34
CA ARG A 149 3.05 7.66 -8.75
C ARG A 149 1.77 7.11 -9.39
N ASN A 150 1.54 5.80 -9.26
CA ASN A 150 0.40 5.13 -9.90
C ASN A 150 -0.69 4.68 -8.92
N THR A 151 -0.35 4.54 -7.64
CA THR A 151 -1.22 3.92 -6.63
C THR A 151 -1.27 4.76 -5.37
N VAL A 152 -2.30 4.50 -4.58
CA VAL A 152 -2.45 4.96 -3.20
C VAL A 152 -2.09 3.80 -2.27
N LEU A 153 -1.24 4.05 -1.28
CA LEU A 153 -0.94 3.12 -0.18
C LEU A 153 -1.72 3.59 1.05
N ALA A 154 -2.97 3.14 1.16
CA ALA A 154 -3.87 3.55 2.22
C ALA A 154 -3.63 2.81 3.53
N TYR A 155 -3.89 3.48 4.65
CA TYR A 155 -3.61 2.94 5.97
C TYR A 155 -4.88 2.36 6.58
N PRO A 156 -4.97 1.05 6.84
CA PRO A 156 -6.21 0.44 7.33
C PRO A 156 -6.73 1.02 8.64
N SER A 157 -5.88 1.67 9.44
CA SER A 157 -6.27 2.39 10.65
C SER A 157 -7.19 3.60 10.40
N SER A 158 -7.21 4.17 9.19
CA SER A 158 -8.12 5.25 8.82
C SER A 158 -9.47 4.76 8.29
N PHE A 159 -9.63 3.46 8.03
CA PHE A 159 -10.86 2.90 7.47
C PHE A 159 -11.92 2.62 8.53
N HIS A 160 -13.19 2.79 8.16
CA HIS A 160 -14.30 2.37 8.99
C HIS A 160 -14.74 0.95 8.67
N PHE A 161 -14.36 0.05 9.56
CA PHE A 161 -14.94 -1.28 9.60
C PHE A 161 -16.10 -1.31 10.59
N PRO A 162 -17.18 -2.08 10.31
CA PRO A 162 -18.26 -2.24 11.26
C PRO A 162 -17.73 -2.73 12.63
N PRO A 163 -18.24 -2.18 13.75
CA PRO A 163 -17.78 -2.59 15.07
C PRO A 163 -17.91 -4.10 15.27
N ARG A 164 -16.91 -4.71 15.91
CA ARG A 164 -16.85 -6.16 16.22
C ARG A 164 -16.79 -7.08 15.00
N GLN A 165 -16.57 -6.55 13.81
CA GLN A 165 -16.24 -7.36 12.64
C GLN A 165 -14.72 -7.36 12.43
N PRO A 166 -14.14 -8.49 11.99
CA PRO A 166 -12.74 -8.52 11.62
C PRO A 166 -12.51 -7.59 10.43
N VAL A 167 -11.30 -7.05 10.32
CA VAL A 167 -10.87 -6.35 9.10
C VAL A 167 -11.02 -7.32 7.91
N PRO A 168 -11.58 -6.87 6.76
CA PRO A 168 -11.75 -7.72 5.58
C PRO A 168 -10.48 -8.47 5.22
N HIS A 169 -10.62 -9.73 4.81
CA HIS A 169 -9.48 -10.59 4.48
C HIS A 169 -8.57 -9.96 3.41
N ASN A 170 -9.12 -9.21 2.45
CA ASN A 170 -8.33 -8.56 1.40
C ASN A 170 -7.36 -7.48 1.91
N PHE A 171 -7.55 -6.96 3.12
CA PHE A 171 -6.63 -6.01 3.74
C PHE A 171 -5.45 -6.70 4.43
N GLN A 172 -5.52 -8.02 4.66
CA GLN A 172 -4.47 -8.75 5.39
C GLN A 172 -3.14 -8.68 4.62
N PRO A 173 -2.04 -8.27 5.28
CA PRO A 173 -0.74 -8.19 4.64
C PRO A 173 -0.28 -9.52 4.09
N SER A 174 0.30 -9.46 2.90
CA SER A 174 0.91 -10.63 2.29
C SER A 174 2.34 -10.85 2.81
N CYS A 175 3.07 -9.78 3.13
CA CYS A 175 4.43 -9.89 3.64
C CYS A 175 4.88 -8.64 4.42
N HIS A 176 6.05 -8.79 5.06
CA HIS A 176 6.84 -7.72 5.64
C HIS A 176 7.90 -7.29 4.63
N ILE A 177 8.01 -5.98 4.40
CA ILE A 177 9.06 -5.37 3.58
C ILE A 177 9.95 -4.49 4.45
N PHE A 178 11.20 -4.32 4.04
CA PHE A 178 12.23 -3.59 4.80
C PHE A 178 12.50 -4.19 6.18
N TYR A 179 12.30 -5.50 6.36
CA TYR A 179 12.31 -6.15 7.67
C TYR A 179 13.69 -6.13 8.36
N SER A 180 14.76 -5.83 7.63
CA SER A 180 16.10 -5.60 8.21
C SER A 180 16.14 -4.37 9.12
N ALA A 181 15.26 -3.38 8.89
CA ALA A 181 15.14 -2.15 9.69
C ALA A 181 14.12 -2.27 10.84
N ARG A 182 13.59 -3.47 11.11
CA ARG A 182 12.63 -3.68 12.20
C ARG A 182 13.22 -3.29 13.56
N ILE A 183 12.40 -2.70 14.41
CA ILE A 183 12.75 -2.42 15.81
C ILE A 183 12.29 -3.53 16.78
N MET A 184 11.50 -4.47 16.28
CA MET A 184 11.08 -5.68 17.00
C MET A 184 10.84 -6.82 16.01
N ASP A 185 11.04 -8.06 16.47
CA ASP A 185 10.62 -9.23 15.71
C ASP A 185 9.09 -9.35 15.72
N VAL A 186 8.51 -9.68 14.57
CA VAL A 186 7.08 -9.99 14.38
C VAL A 186 6.95 -11.45 13.97
N VAL A 187 6.26 -12.23 14.79
CA VAL A 187 6.06 -13.68 14.59
C VAL A 187 4.60 -13.93 14.23
N ASP A 188 4.26 -13.75 12.95
CA ASP A 188 2.88 -13.87 12.45
C ASP A 188 2.72 -14.84 11.26
N GLY A 189 3.79 -15.56 10.90
CA GLY A 189 3.81 -16.54 9.82
C GLY A 189 3.83 -15.93 8.41
N LYS A 190 3.91 -14.60 8.27
CA LYS A 190 4.01 -13.94 6.96
C LYS A 190 5.44 -13.96 6.44
N CYS A 191 5.55 -13.88 5.11
CA CYS A 191 6.82 -13.71 4.42
C CYS A 191 7.55 -12.45 4.91
N VAL A 192 8.87 -12.53 5.05
CA VAL A 192 9.71 -11.37 5.41
C VAL A 192 10.74 -11.12 4.32
N HIS A 193 10.85 -9.85 3.89
CA HIS A 193 11.84 -9.40 2.92
C HIS A 193 12.72 -8.31 3.54
N ALA A 194 14.04 -8.49 3.47
CA ALA A 194 15.00 -7.52 3.99
C ALA A 194 14.92 -6.18 3.24
N HIS A 195 14.68 -6.22 1.94
CA HIS A 195 14.47 -5.07 1.05
C HIS A 195 13.20 -5.28 0.22
N VAL A 196 12.74 -4.27 -0.53
CA VAL A 196 11.61 -4.47 -1.47
C VAL A 196 12.10 -5.37 -2.61
N PRO A 197 11.40 -6.47 -2.93
CA PRO A 197 11.69 -7.25 -4.12
C PRO A 197 11.64 -6.34 -5.35
N LEU A 198 12.62 -6.42 -6.25
CA LEU A 198 12.78 -5.57 -7.45
C LEU A 198 11.62 -5.61 -8.49
N LEU A 199 10.44 -6.09 -8.12
CA LEU A 199 9.24 -6.18 -8.97
C LEU A 199 8.63 -4.83 -9.39
N PHE A 200 9.21 -3.69 -8.98
CA PHE A 200 8.69 -2.35 -9.27
C PHE A 200 9.66 -1.41 -10.01
N ARG A 201 10.53 -1.88 -10.92
CA ARG A 201 11.16 -0.98 -11.92
C ARG A 201 11.93 -1.69 -13.07
N VAL A 202 11.36 -1.78 -14.28
CA VAL A 202 11.99 -1.31 -15.53
C VAL A 202 10.95 -1.27 -16.68
N PRO A 203 10.72 -0.13 -17.35
CA PRO A 203 10.09 -0.11 -18.67
C PRO A 203 11.05 -0.72 -19.70
N GLY A 204 10.59 -1.72 -20.46
CA GLY A 204 11.28 -2.18 -21.68
C GLY A 204 12.25 -3.36 -21.55
N SER A 205 12.28 -4.11 -20.43
CA SER A 205 13.06 -5.36 -20.35
C SER A 205 12.16 -6.56 -20.12
N ALA A 206 12.47 -7.67 -20.79
CA ALA A 206 11.71 -8.92 -20.72
C ALA A 206 11.52 -9.39 -19.28
N TYR A 207 10.33 -9.91 -18.96
CA TYR A 207 9.97 -10.45 -17.66
C TYR A 207 10.97 -11.55 -17.24
N ILE A 208 11.92 -11.22 -16.35
CA ILE A 208 12.62 -12.24 -15.57
C ILE A 208 11.75 -12.52 -14.36
N HIS A 209 11.00 -13.62 -14.40
CA HIS A 209 10.38 -14.18 -13.22
C HIS A 209 11.48 -14.66 -12.26
N VAL A 210 11.99 -13.77 -11.40
CA VAL A 210 12.73 -14.22 -10.22
C VAL A 210 11.67 -14.72 -9.23
N ALA A 211 11.39 -16.01 -9.28
CA ALA A 211 10.59 -16.68 -8.28
C ALA A 211 11.34 -16.63 -6.95
N PHE A 212 11.12 -15.59 -6.15
CA PHE A 212 11.55 -15.59 -4.76
C PHE A 212 10.71 -16.63 -4.03
N THR A 213 11.28 -17.82 -3.81
CA THR A 213 10.65 -18.80 -2.91
C THR A 213 10.63 -18.20 -1.52
N CYS A 214 9.52 -17.55 -1.16
CA CYS A 214 9.28 -17.22 0.24
C CYS A 214 9.10 -18.54 0.98
N ARG A 215 10.15 -18.99 1.67
CA ARG A 215 9.99 -20.07 2.65
C ARG A 215 9.42 -19.44 3.92
N PRO A 216 8.23 -19.87 4.39
CA PRO A 216 7.82 -19.56 5.75
C PRO A 216 8.92 -20.10 6.68
N LYS A 217 9.57 -19.25 7.48
CA LYS A 217 10.51 -19.72 8.49
C LYS A 217 9.75 -20.36 9.64
N TRP A 218 9.32 -21.60 9.43
CA TRP A 218 8.92 -22.53 10.48
C TRP A 218 9.57 -23.88 10.23
N ALA A 219 10.88 -23.94 10.50
CA ALA A 219 11.57 -25.20 10.81
C ALA A 219 12.37 -24.93 12.08
N GLY A 220 11.97 -25.60 13.17
CA GLY A 220 12.38 -25.27 14.53
C GLY A 220 13.89 -25.12 14.69
N HIS A 221 14.32 -23.94 15.10
CA HIS A 221 15.60 -23.75 15.77
C HIS A 221 15.43 -22.61 16.78
N LYS A 222 15.99 -22.84 17.98
CA LYS A 222 15.96 -21.89 19.10
C LYS A 222 16.46 -20.53 18.63
N GLY A 223 15.77 -19.50 19.12
CA GLY A 223 15.83 -18.10 18.70
C GLY A 223 17.14 -17.64 18.10
N HIS A 224 17.08 -17.24 16.83
CA HIS A 224 17.67 -16.02 16.26
C HIS A 224 17.09 -15.90 14.83
N SER A 225 16.55 -14.73 14.50
CA SER A 225 16.00 -14.43 13.18
C SER A 225 17.12 -14.25 12.16
N GLU A 226 17.56 -15.34 11.52
CA GLU A 226 18.51 -15.23 10.39
C GLU A 226 17.85 -14.51 9.21
N LEU A 227 18.56 -13.57 8.60
CA LEU A 227 18.16 -12.95 7.34
C LEU A 227 18.35 -13.97 6.21
N VAL A 228 17.50 -13.93 5.19
CA VAL A 228 17.77 -14.68 3.95
C VAL A 228 18.81 -13.88 3.18
N ASP A 229 20.03 -14.39 3.10
CA ASP A 229 21.13 -13.81 2.31
C ASP A 229 20.86 -14.02 0.81
N GLU A 230 20.93 -12.95 0.02
CA GLU A 230 20.74 -12.95 -1.43
C GLU A 230 22.05 -13.35 -2.11
N SER A 231 22.28 -14.65 -2.35
CA SER A 231 23.40 -15.06 -3.22
C SER A 231 23.26 -16.44 -3.88
N THR A 232 22.06 -16.90 -4.25
CA THR A 232 21.93 -18.05 -5.16
C THR A 232 21.18 -17.68 -6.43
N ILE A 233 21.93 -17.16 -7.40
CA ILE A 233 21.54 -17.11 -8.81
C ILE A 233 21.58 -18.56 -9.31
N ILE A 234 20.43 -19.23 -9.42
CA ILE A 234 20.35 -20.47 -10.20
C ILE A 234 20.03 -20.05 -11.64
N SER A 235 21.07 -19.94 -12.48
CA SER A 235 20.90 -19.87 -13.92
C SER A 235 20.49 -21.25 -14.43
N THR A 236 19.23 -21.43 -14.82
CA THR A 236 18.87 -22.53 -15.72
C THR A 236 18.80 -21.97 -17.13
N THR A 237 19.87 -22.18 -17.91
CA THR A 237 19.81 -22.10 -19.36
C THR A 237 19.08 -23.35 -19.86
N SER A 238 17.89 -23.19 -20.43
CA SER A 238 17.29 -24.22 -21.28
C SER A 238 17.59 -23.88 -22.72
N ASP A 239 18.55 -24.59 -23.31
CA ASP A 239 18.66 -24.75 -24.75
C ASP A 239 17.57 -25.73 -25.22
N ILE A 240 16.76 -25.29 -26.18
CA ILE A 240 15.82 -26.01 -27.08
C ILE A 240 14.98 -27.13 -26.46
#